data_AF-A0A8H7DD55-F1
#
_entry.id   AF-A0A8H7DD55-F1
#
_cell.length_a   1.000
_cell.length_b   1.000
_cell.length_c   1.000
_cell.angle_alpha   90.00
_cell.angle_beta   90.00
_cell.angle_gamma   90.00
#
_symmetry.space_group_name_H-M   'P 1'
#
loop_
_entity.id
_entity.type
_entity.pdbx_description
1 polymer ?
#
loop_
_entity_poly.entity_id
_entity_poly.type
_entity_poly.pdbx_seq_one_letter_code
_entity_poly.pdbx_strand_id
1 'polypeptide(L)'
;MLSSIIFISALIASVSAAARPWNGTQPRDIGVHCGTTQDASLSDCNNLIKNWDSLYNADSGSCHFVVSGNVFDFGKALTVACSGTCCVYVTGFCEPSDLPDKEQIKSEAQGLLGCADQGKGLVNGMHQFESDRHATCIGGRDGCGDCFDDSDYDYRVVKPPGGSC
;
A
#
# COMPACT_ATOMS: atom_id res chain seq x y z
N MET A 1 -45.98 15.21 -41.48
CA MET A 1 -44.69 14.48 -41.44
C MET A 1 -43.60 15.44 -41.00
N LEU A 2 -42.57 14.91 -40.36
CA LEU A 2 -41.37 15.55 -39.80
C LEU A 2 -41.47 16.00 -38.33
N SER A 3 -41.16 15.00 -37.50
CA SER A 3 -40.69 15.07 -36.11
C SER A 3 -39.25 15.59 -36.11
N SER A 4 -38.93 16.56 -35.26
CA SER A 4 -37.55 17.02 -35.05
C SER A 4 -37.13 16.70 -33.62
N ILE A 5 -36.26 15.71 -33.48
CA ILE A 5 -35.61 15.32 -32.22
C ILE A 5 -34.30 16.11 -32.12
N ILE A 6 -34.15 16.92 -31.08
CA ILE A 6 -32.93 17.66 -30.76
C ILE A 6 -32.01 16.72 -29.96
N PHE A 7 -30.89 16.31 -30.55
CA PHE A 7 -29.84 15.57 -29.84
C PHE A 7 -28.89 16.56 -29.14
N ILE A 8 -28.89 16.56 -27.81
CA ILE A 8 -27.90 17.29 -27.00
C ILE A 8 -26.63 16.44 -26.94
N SER A 9 -25.56 16.92 -27.58
CA SER A 9 -24.23 16.30 -27.50
C SER A 9 -23.55 16.75 -26.21
N ALA A 10 -23.34 15.82 -25.27
CA ALA A 10 -22.55 16.06 -24.07
C ALA A 10 -21.05 16.02 -24.44
N LEU A 11 -20.39 17.18 -24.36
CA LEU A 11 -18.93 17.28 -24.39
C LEU A 11 -18.38 16.67 -23.09
N ILE A 12 -17.78 15.48 -23.17
CA ILE A 12 -16.95 14.95 -22.08
C ILE A 12 -15.58 15.63 -22.21
N ALA A 13 -15.34 16.65 -21.39
CA ALA A 13 -14.00 17.18 -21.21
C ALA A 13 -13.18 16.13 -20.44
N SER A 14 -12.28 15.47 -21.14
CA SER A 14 -11.24 14.62 -20.54
C SER A 14 -10.34 15.48 -19.66
N VAL A 15 -10.58 15.46 -18.35
CA VAL A 15 -9.62 15.98 -17.37
C VAL A 15 -8.50 14.96 -17.27
N SER A 16 -7.36 15.29 -17.88
CA SER A 16 -6.11 14.56 -17.69
C SER A 16 -5.82 14.49 -16.20
N ALA A 17 -5.60 13.28 -15.69
CA ALA A 17 -5.09 13.07 -14.33
C ALA A 17 -3.74 13.79 -14.23
N ALA A 18 -3.75 14.98 -13.62
CA ALA A 18 -2.53 15.61 -13.16
C ALA A 18 -2.04 14.78 -11.96
N ALA A 19 -1.23 13.76 -12.25
CA ALA A 19 -0.31 13.20 -11.26
C ALA A 19 0.46 14.39 -10.67
N ARG A 20 0.17 14.73 -9.41
CA ARG A 20 0.88 15.81 -8.72
C ARG A 20 2.33 15.34 -8.56
N PRO A 21 3.33 16.17 -8.88
CA PRO A 21 4.71 15.81 -8.64
C PRO A 21 4.91 15.66 -7.13
N TRP A 22 5.28 14.45 -6.70
CA TRP A 22 5.76 14.14 -5.37
C TRP A 22 7.00 15.01 -5.11
N ASN A 23 6.86 16.01 -4.24
CA ASN A 23 7.94 16.89 -3.83
C ASN A 23 8.24 16.64 -2.34
N GLY A 24 8.78 15.46 -2.07
CA GLY A 24 9.46 15.14 -0.84
C GLY A 24 10.78 14.48 -1.22
N THR A 25 11.90 15.07 -0.82
CA THR A 25 13.20 14.41 -0.74
C THR A 25 13.04 13.17 0.13
N GLN A 26 12.66 12.06 -0.48
CA GLN A 26 12.69 10.73 0.11
C GLN A 26 13.94 10.02 -0.43
N PRO A 27 14.59 9.20 0.41
CA PRO A 27 15.69 8.34 -0.03
C PRO A 27 15.28 7.47 -1.23
N ARG A 28 16.25 6.93 -1.98
CA ARG A 28 15.97 6.24 -3.26
C ARG A 28 14.94 5.12 -3.07
N ASP A 29 13.72 5.37 -3.53
CA ASP A 29 12.61 4.44 -3.53
C ASP A 29 12.77 3.46 -4.71
N ILE A 30 12.62 2.14 -4.48
CA ILE A 30 12.55 1.16 -5.59
C ILE A 30 11.26 1.37 -6.39
N GLY A 31 10.24 1.95 -5.74
CA GLY A 31 9.05 2.48 -6.37
C GLY A 31 7.79 2.09 -5.63
N VAL A 32 6.71 2.77 -6.02
CA VAL A 32 5.35 2.40 -5.65
C VAL A 32 4.82 1.41 -6.69
N HIS A 33 4.31 0.28 -6.22
CA HIS A 33 3.70 -0.77 -7.03
C HIS A 33 2.23 -0.89 -6.63
N CYS A 34 1.32 -0.78 -7.61
CA CYS A 34 -0.12 -0.87 -7.40
C CYS A 34 -0.64 -2.21 -7.88
N GLY A 35 -1.68 -2.78 -7.26
CA GLY A 35 -2.24 -4.07 -7.67
C GLY A 35 -1.54 -5.31 -7.11
N THR A 36 -0.64 -5.14 -6.13
CA THR A 36 0.24 -6.20 -5.61
C THR A 36 -0.41 -7.07 -4.52
N THR A 37 -1.66 -6.82 -4.13
CA THR A 37 -2.32 -7.54 -3.02
C THR A 37 -3.84 -7.53 -3.16
N GLN A 38 -4.55 -8.17 -2.23
CA GLN A 38 -6.00 -8.12 -2.12
C GLN A 38 -6.51 -6.67 -2.11
N ASP A 39 -7.54 -6.39 -2.90
CA ASP A 39 -8.21 -5.09 -2.92
C ASP A 39 -8.85 -4.74 -1.56
N ALA A 40 -8.62 -3.53 -1.08
CA ALA A 40 -9.37 -2.92 0.01
C ALA A 40 -10.33 -1.86 -0.48
N SER A 41 -11.42 -1.62 0.26
CA SER A 41 -12.30 -0.48 -0.03
C SER A 41 -11.56 0.84 0.18
N LEU A 42 -11.59 1.71 -0.82
CA LEU A 42 -11.02 3.05 -0.75
C LEU A 42 -11.66 3.89 0.37
N SER A 43 -12.96 3.69 0.66
CA SER A 43 -13.61 4.40 1.77
C SER A 43 -13.03 3.99 3.11
N ASP A 44 -12.74 2.70 3.27
CA ASP A 44 -12.18 2.13 4.49
C ASP A 44 -10.73 2.60 4.69
N CYS A 45 -9.94 2.66 3.62
CA CYS A 45 -8.58 3.18 3.68
C CYS A 45 -8.53 4.68 3.99
N ASN A 46 -9.43 5.48 3.42
CA ASN A 46 -9.55 6.88 3.81
C ASN A 46 -9.96 7.04 5.29
N ASN A 47 -10.88 6.19 5.77
CA ASN A 47 -11.28 6.17 7.18
C ASN A 47 -10.12 5.75 8.10
N LEU A 48 -9.30 4.80 7.66
CA LEU A 48 -8.09 4.35 8.36
C LEU A 48 -7.12 5.51 8.53
N ILE A 49 -6.74 6.20 7.45
CA ILE A 49 -5.78 7.32 7.50
C ILE A 49 -6.32 8.49 8.33
N LYS A 50 -7.62 8.77 8.24
CA LYS A 50 -8.28 9.84 9.01
C LYS A 50 -8.27 9.55 10.52
N ASN A 51 -8.48 8.29 10.92
CA ASN A 51 -8.54 7.88 12.33
C ASN A 51 -7.27 7.16 12.80
N TRP A 52 -6.15 7.40 12.10
CA TRP A 52 -4.88 6.69 12.29
C TRP A 52 -4.48 6.54 13.75
N ASP A 53 -4.47 7.63 14.52
CA ASP A 53 -4.00 7.61 15.91
C ASP A 53 -4.81 6.69 16.83
N SER A 54 -6.08 6.45 16.49
CA SER A 54 -6.95 5.54 17.26
C SER A 54 -6.89 4.08 16.77
N LEU A 55 -6.45 3.87 15.53
CA LEU A 55 -6.45 2.56 14.87
C LEU A 55 -5.05 1.96 14.74
N TYR A 56 -4.01 2.77 14.94
CA TYR A 56 -2.63 2.31 14.94
C TYR A 56 -2.38 1.39 16.12
N ASN A 57 -2.02 0.16 15.80
CA ASN A 57 -1.66 -0.89 16.72
C ASN A 57 -0.61 -1.81 16.06
N ALA A 58 0.66 -1.50 16.27
CA ALA A 58 1.78 -2.27 15.73
C ALA A 58 1.86 -3.71 16.29
N ASP A 59 1.17 -3.98 17.41
CA ASP A 59 1.07 -5.31 18.02
C ASP A 59 -0.15 -6.10 17.52
N SER A 60 -0.86 -5.61 16.51
CA SER A 60 -2.14 -6.20 16.05
C SER A 60 -1.99 -7.56 15.38
N GLY A 61 -0.78 -7.93 14.98
CA GLY A 61 -0.46 -9.24 14.43
C GLY A 61 0.69 -9.18 13.43
N SER A 62 1.03 -10.35 12.89
CA SER A 62 2.02 -10.48 11.83
C SER A 62 1.65 -11.62 10.89
N CYS A 63 2.12 -11.55 9.66
CA CYS A 63 2.03 -12.62 8.69
C CYS A 63 3.42 -12.98 8.15
N HIS A 64 3.50 -14.15 7.51
CA HIS A 64 4.68 -14.59 6.77
C HIS A 64 4.36 -14.65 5.28
N PHE A 65 5.35 -14.32 4.46
CA PHE A 65 5.29 -14.43 3.00
C PHE A 65 6.52 -15.16 2.48
N VAL A 66 6.40 -15.78 1.31
CA VAL A 66 7.52 -16.48 0.69
C VAL A 66 8.43 -15.44 0.02
N VAL A 67 9.73 -15.57 0.24
CA VAL A 67 10.69 -14.74 -0.48
C VAL A 67 10.89 -15.31 -1.88
N SER A 68 10.57 -14.50 -2.90
CA SER A 68 10.74 -14.89 -4.30
C SER A 68 12.15 -15.43 -4.57
N GLY A 69 12.24 -16.67 -5.07
CA GLY A 69 13.49 -17.37 -5.38
C GLY A 69 14.00 -18.33 -4.31
N ASN A 70 13.41 -18.39 -3.10
CA ASN A 70 13.74 -19.40 -2.10
C ASN A 70 12.53 -19.76 -1.21
N VAL A 71 11.90 -20.90 -1.47
CA VAL A 71 10.76 -21.43 -0.69
C VAL A 71 11.09 -21.77 0.77
N PHE A 72 12.36 -21.70 1.16
CA PHE A 72 12.82 -21.92 2.54
C PHE A 72 13.12 -20.61 3.30
N ASP A 73 13.10 -19.46 2.62
CA ASP A 73 13.19 -18.16 3.26
C ASP A 73 11.78 -17.55 3.31
N PHE A 74 11.31 -17.34 4.53
CA PHE A 74 10.10 -16.57 4.79
C PHE A 74 10.50 -15.17 5.21
N GLY A 75 9.74 -14.18 4.76
CA GLY A 75 9.75 -12.84 5.35
C GLY A 75 8.61 -12.71 6.35
N LYS A 76 8.76 -11.79 7.29
CA LYS A 76 7.70 -11.37 8.23
C LYS A 76 7.20 -9.98 7.85
N ALA A 77 5.89 -9.79 7.90
CA ALA A 77 5.26 -8.48 7.86
C ALA A 77 4.40 -8.26 9.10
N LEU A 78 4.45 -7.04 9.64
CA LEU A 78 3.70 -6.61 10.81
C LEU A 78 2.46 -5.85 10.36
N THR A 79 1.32 -6.16 10.95
CA THR A 79 0.08 -5.40 10.75
C THR A 79 0.08 -4.22 11.71
N VAL A 80 0.02 -3.01 11.18
CA VAL A 80 0.18 -1.79 12.00
C VAL A 80 -1.11 -1.00 12.19
N ALA A 81 -2.08 -1.14 11.29
CA ALA A 81 -3.39 -0.51 11.42
C ALA A 81 -4.40 -1.21 10.51
N CYS A 82 -5.65 -1.29 10.96
CA CYS A 82 -6.76 -1.80 10.15
C CYS A 82 -8.06 -1.03 10.41
N SER A 83 -8.87 -0.84 9.37
CA SER A 83 -10.21 -0.28 9.43
C SER A 83 -11.08 -0.96 8.36
N GLY A 84 -12.18 -1.59 8.77
CA GLY A 84 -13.02 -2.34 7.82
C GLY A 84 -12.21 -3.37 7.02
N THR A 85 -12.26 -3.25 5.69
CA THR A 85 -11.51 -4.08 4.76
C THR A 85 -10.05 -3.66 4.56
N CYS A 86 -9.68 -2.44 4.95
CA CYS A 86 -8.36 -1.89 4.72
C CYS A 86 -7.40 -2.17 5.88
N CYS A 87 -6.18 -2.59 5.57
CA CYS A 87 -5.10 -2.77 6.51
C CYS A 87 -3.78 -2.22 5.93
N VAL A 88 -2.89 -1.82 6.82
CA VAL A 88 -1.52 -1.41 6.51
C VAL A 88 -0.57 -2.43 7.12
N TYR A 89 0.40 -2.86 6.30
CA TYR A 89 1.41 -3.85 6.64
C TYR A 89 2.80 -3.28 6.42
N VAL A 90 3.75 -3.64 7.26
CA VAL A 90 5.15 -3.20 7.14
C VAL A 90 6.08 -4.40 7.27
N THR A 91 7.07 -4.53 6.39
CA THR A 91 8.12 -5.56 6.45
C THR A 91 9.51 -4.92 6.52
N GLY A 92 10.55 -5.71 6.78
CA GLY A 92 11.92 -5.26 7.06
C GLY A 92 12.28 -5.30 8.55
N PHE A 93 11.32 -5.62 9.41
CA PHE A 93 11.46 -5.60 10.87
C PHE A 93 10.91 -6.88 11.50
N CYS A 94 11.57 -7.36 12.57
CA CYS A 94 11.10 -8.56 13.28
C CYS A 94 10.12 -8.20 14.40
N GLU A 95 10.33 -7.07 15.06
CA GLU A 95 9.57 -6.65 16.24
C GLU A 95 8.93 -5.27 16.03
N PRO A 96 7.73 -5.03 16.60
CA PRO A 96 7.07 -3.72 16.56
C PRO A 96 7.92 -2.56 17.07
N SER A 97 8.88 -2.82 17.98
CA SER A 97 9.80 -1.82 18.51
C SER A 97 10.80 -1.27 17.50
N ASP A 98 11.02 -1.98 16.38
CA ASP A 98 12.01 -1.64 15.36
C ASP A 98 11.39 -0.87 14.19
N LEU A 99 10.06 -0.72 14.19
CA LEU A 99 9.33 -0.01 13.14
C LEU A 99 9.74 1.46 13.04
N PRO A 100 9.61 2.07 11.85
CA PRO A 100 9.68 3.52 11.70
C PRO A 100 8.65 4.22 12.58
N ASP A 101 8.79 5.54 12.75
CA ASP A 101 7.81 6.27 13.54
C ASP A 101 6.42 6.17 12.93
N LYS A 102 5.41 6.15 13.80
CA LYS A 102 4.01 5.98 13.45
C LYS A 102 3.56 6.99 12.38
N GLU A 103 4.06 8.21 12.44
CA GLU A 103 3.75 9.31 11.52
C GLU A 103 4.40 9.10 10.14
N GLN A 104 5.63 8.58 10.08
CA GLN A 104 6.26 8.13 8.85
C GLN A 104 5.42 7.03 8.18
N ILE A 105 5.09 5.96 8.90
CA ILE A 105 4.27 4.85 8.34
C ILE A 105 2.91 5.35 7.84
N LYS A 106 2.28 6.29 8.56
CA LYS A 106 1.04 6.95 8.11
C LYS A 106 1.23 7.66 6.78
N SER A 107 2.31 8.44 6.64
CA SER A 107 2.62 9.20 5.43
C SER A 107 2.86 8.27 4.24
N GLU A 108 3.60 7.18 4.46
CA GLU A 108 3.86 6.15 3.46
C GLU A 108 2.55 5.50 2.99
N ALA A 109 1.71 5.04 3.94
CA ALA A 109 0.40 4.45 3.65
C ALA A 109 -0.56 5.44 2.96
N GLN A 110 -0.52 6.72 3.33
CA GLN A 110 -1.30 7.76 2.68
C GLN A 110 -0.85 7.98 1.22
N GLY A 111 0.46 7.88 0.94
CA GLY A 111 0.99 7.94 -0.41
C GLY A 111 0.42 6.84 -1.31
N LEU A 112 0.21 5.64 -0.76
CA LEU A 112 -0.34 4.49 -1.47
C LEU A 112 -1.82 4.62 -1.84
N LEU A 113 -2.56 5.60 -1.28
CA LEU A 113 -3.89 5.94 -1.77
C LEU A 113 -3.88 6.44 -3.23
N GLY A 114 -2.71 6.84 -3.74
CA GLY A 114 -2.49 7.13 -5.16
C GLY A 114 -2.68 5.91 -6.08
N CYS A 115 -2.61 4.69 -5.56
CA CYS A 115 -2.87 3.46 -6.30
C CYS A 115 -4.37 3.14 -6.47
N ALA A 116 -5.26 3.94 -5.92
CA ALA A 116 -6.68 3.63 -5.90
C ALA A 116 -7.32 3.65 -7.30
N ASP A 117 -8.02 2.56 -7.66
CA ASP A 117 -8.94 2.51 -8.79
C ASP A 117 -10.25 3.20 -8.40
N GLN A 118 -10.34 4.49 -8.73
CA GLN A 118 -11.51 5.33 -8.43
C GLN A 118 -12.81 4.80 -9.06
N GLY A 119 -12.72 4.08 -10.18
CA GLY A 119 -13.89 3.52 -10.86
C GLY A 119 -14.48 2.32 -10.11
N LYS A 120 -13.65 1.61 -9.34
CA LYS A 120 -14.07 0.47 -8.52
C LYS A 120 -14.22 0.81 -7.04
N GLY A 121 -13.66 1.95 -6.60
CA GLY A 121 -13.59 2.30 -5.19
C GLY A 121 -12.69 1.36 -4.41
N LEU A 122 -11.64 0.83 -5.05
CA LEU A 122 -10.71 -0.14 -4.49
C LEU A 122 -9.29 0.40 -4.49
N VAL A 123 -8.47 -0.05 -3.55
CA VAL A 123 -7.06 0.32 -3.45
C VAL A 123 -6.23 -0.83 -2.91
N ASN A 124 -5.06 -1.01 -3.50
CA ASN A 124 -3.97 -1.84 -3.02
C ASN A 124 -2.65 -1.27 -3.57
N GLY A 125 -1.59 -1.43 -2.81
CA GLY A 125 -0.26 -1.08 -3.28
C GLY A 125 0.80 -1.24 -2.22
N MET A 126 2.04 -1.24 -2.67
CA MET A 126 3.23 -1.42 -1.87
C MET A 126 4.27 -0.37 -2.26
N HIS A 127 4.98 0.17 -1.28
CA HIS A 127 6.11 1.05 -1.48
C HIS A 127 7.34 0.45 -0.79
N GLN A 128 8.42 0.28 -1.56
CA GLN A 128 9.68 -0.24 -1.06
C GLN A 128 10.74 0.88 -0.96
N PHE A 129 11.33 0.99 0.22
CA PHE A 129 12.32 2.02 0.57
C PHE A 129 13.72 1.40 0.69
N GLU A 130 14.67 1.81 -0.17
CA GLU A 130 16.01 1.21 -0.17
C GLU A 130 16.85 1.63 1.04
N SER A 131 16.78 2.90 1.45
CA SER A 131 17.68 3.42 2.49
C SER A 131 17.44 2.78 3.85
N ASP A 132 16.16 2.60 4.16
CA ASP A 132 15.68 2.19 5.46
C ASP A 132 15.41 0.67 5.46
N ARG A 133 15.51 0.06 4.27
CA ARG A 133 15.40 -1.39 4.04
C ARG A 133 14.10 -1.92 4.61
N HIS A 134 13.00 -1.25 4.28
CA HIS A 134 11.64 -1.67 4.63
C HIS A 134 10.70 -1.51 3.43
N ALA A 135 9.50 -2.08 3.58
CA ALA A 135 8.41 -1.79 2.66
C ALA A 135 7.10 -1.67 3.43
N THR A 136 6.25 -0.76 2.95
CA THR A 136 4.92 -0.50 3.49
C THR A 136 3.89 -0.85 2.43
N CYS A 137 2.85 -1.58 2.82
CA CYS A 137 1.76 -2.00 1.94
C CYS A 137 0.41 -1.54 2.50
N ILE A 138 -0.50 -1.16 1.62
CA ILE A 138 -1.91 -0.97 1.92
C ILE A 138 -2.73 -1.98 1.10
N GLY A 139 -3.69 -2.64 1.73
CA GLY A 139 -4.46 -3.67 1.05
C GLY A 139 -5.57 -4.26 1.92
N GLY A 140 -6.20 -5.29 1.37
CA GLY A 140 -7.26 -6.04 2.02
C GLY A 140 -6.75 -6.76 3.28
N ARG A 141 -7.65 -6.99 4.24
CA ARG A 141 -7.32 -7.62 5.54
C ARG A 141 -6.66 -9.00 5.42
N ASP A 142 -6.96 -9.75 4.36
CA ASP A 142 -6.37 -11.06 4.13
C ASP A 142 -5.15 -11.00 3.19
N GLY A 143 -4.77 -9.81 2.72
CA GLY A 143 -3.70 -9.59 1.73
C GLY A 143 -2.29 -9.41 2.30
N CYS A 144 -2.09 -9.63 3.60
CA CYS A 144 -0.82 -9.39 4.28
C CYS A 144 0.37 -10.14 3.63
N GLY A 145 0.18 -11.41 3.27
CA GLY A 145 1.21 -12.22 2.61
C GLY A 145 1.43 -11.78 1.17
N ASP A 146 0.34 -11.59 0.43
CA ASP A 146 0.36 -11.23 -1.00
C ASP A 146 1.08 -9.89 -1.24
N CYS A 147 0.97 -8.94 -0.31
CA CYS A 147 1.66 -7.63 -0.35
C CYS A 147 3.15 -7.69 -0.69
N PHE A 148 3.83 -8.78 -0.30
CA PHE A 148 5.28 -8.91 -0.39
C PHE A 148 5.71 -10.24 -1.06
N ASP A 149 4.76 -11.03 -1.55
CA ASP A 149 4.99 -12.26 -2.32
C ASP A 149 4.93 -12.03 -3.84
N ASP A 150 4.85 -10.76 -4.27
CA ASP A 150 4.89 -10.40 -5.69
C ASP A 150 6.34 -10.21 -6.18
N SER A 151 6.53 -10.45 -7.47
CA SER A 151 7.73 -10.12 -8.25
C SER A 151 8.19 -8.66 -8.14
N ASP A 152 7.27 -7.77 -7.75
CA ASP A 152 7.49 -6.36 -7.51
C ASP A 152 8.26 -6.05 -6.21
N TYR A 153 8.38 -7.00 -5.28
CA TYR A 153 9.10 -6.82 -4.01
C TYR A 153 10.50 -7.46 -4.05
N ASP A 154 11.56 -6.64 -4.01
CA ASP A 154 12.94 -7.14 -3.94
C ASP A 154 13.41 -7.35 -2.49
N TYR A 155 13.17 -8.54 -1.95
CA TYR A 155 13.60 -8.89 -0.58
C TYR A 155 15.11 -8.73 -0.33
N ARG A 156 15.98 -8.79 -1.36
CA ARG A 156 17.43 -8.65 -1.17
C ARG A 156 17.80 -7.27 -0.66
N VAL A 157 16.96 -6.28 -0.98
CA VAL A 157 17.13 -4.89 -0.55
C VAL A 157 16.66 -4.71 0.89
N VAL A 158 15.57 -5.37 1.28
CA VAL A 158 14.86 -5.16 2.55
C VAL A 158 15.29 -6.13 3.67
N LYS A 159 16.09 -7.18 3.38
CA LYS A 159 16.52 -8.17 4.38
C LYS A 159 17.20 -7.54 5.61
N PRO A 160 16.66 -7.64 6.84
CA PRO A 160 17.29 -7.04 8.01
C PRO A 160 18.72 -7.57 8.24
N PRO A 161 19.66 -6.72 8.71
CA PRO A 161 21.02 -7.15 9.03
C PRO A 161 20.99 -8.15 10.21
N GLY A 162 21.11 -9.45 9.90
CA GLY A 162 21.10 -10.51 10.91
C GLY A 162 20.42 -11.81 10.48
N GLY A 163 19.60 -11.80 9.42
CA GLY A 163 18.91 -12.99 8.93
C GLY A 163 17.42 -12.74 8.68
N SER A 164 16.71 -13.80 8.33
CA SER A 164 15.26 -13.79 8.09
C SER A 164 14.54 -13.71 9.44
N CYS A 165 13.58 -12.79 9.56
CA CYS A 165 12.43 -12.95 10.47
C CYS A 165 11.44 -13.89 9.77
#